data_AF-A0A920RTN1-F1
#
_entry.id   AF-A0A920RTN1-F1
#
_cell.length_a   1.000
_cell.length_b   1.000
_cell.length_c   1.000
_cell.angle_alpha   90.00
_cell.angle_beta   90.00
_cell.angle_gamma   90.00
#
_symmetry.space_group_name_H-M   'P 1'
#
loop_
_entity.id
_entity.type
_entity.pdbx_description
1 polymer ?
#
loop_
_entity_poly.entity_id
_entity_poly.type
_entity_poly.pdbx_seq_one_letter_code
_entity_poly.pdbx_strand_id
1 'polypeptide(L)'
;MRCPPSRPLLKLMVLAAVFPAGPAAGELEKAPPKTSASGPVSPTRRIQRLSYDFKAAGKKMEYGLFVPSSYQDEANKEKKYPLVVALHGLGSNPQQILRYRGLVRLAEKYGYIVVAPMGYNSRGWYGVRGQRPAVLATVEPGRVE
;
A
#
# COMPACT_ATOMS: atom_id res chain seq x y z
N MET A 1 -30.80 -21.77 -54.75
CA MET A 1 -29.64 -22.19 -53.93
C MET A 1 -28.36 -21.83 -54.68
N ARG A 2 -27.48 -21.09 -53.99
CA ARG A 2 -26.07 -20.72 -54.29
C ARG A 2 -25.74 -19.95 -55.59
N CYS A 3 -25.59 -18.63 -55.40
CA CYS A 3 -24.61 -17.70 -55.98
C CYS A 3 -23.14 -18.22 -55.99
N PRO A 4 -22.13 -17.48 -56.51
CA PRO A 4 -22.14 -16.31 -57.42
C PRO A 4 -21.08 -16.37 -58.55
N PRO A 5 -21.03 -15.34 -59.42
CA PRO A 5 -20.11 -15.21 -60.55
C PRO A 5 -19.00 -14.15 -60.36
N SER A 6 -18.05 -14.20 -61.30
CA SER A 6 -17.34 -13.07 -61.93
C SER A 6 -16.36 -12.22 -61.09
N ARG A 7 -15.16 -12.02 -61.64
CA ARG A 7 -14.73 -10.69 -62.09
C ARG A 7 -13.48 -10.76 -62.99
N PRO A 8 -13.36 -9.88 -64.01
CA PRO A 8 -12.32 -9.93 -65.01
C PRO A 8 -11.10 -9.04 -64.69
N LEU A 9 -9.99 -9.49 -65.27
CA LEU A 9 -8.88 -8.82 -65.95
C LEU A 9 -8.85 -7.28 -66.07
N LEU A 10 -7.63 -6.81 -66.35
CA LEU A 10 -7.23 -5.55 -67.02
C LEU A 10 -6.97 -4.35 -66.06
N LYS A 11 -5.86 -3.60 -66.12
CA LYS A 11 -4.77 -3.51 -67.10
C LYS A 11 -3.61 -2.75 -66.46
N LEU A 12 -2.40 -3.18 -66.78
CA LEU A 12 -1.13 -2.49 -66.61
C LEU A 12 -1.13 -1.17 -67.39
N MET A 13 -0.72 -0.05 -66.77
CA MET A 13 0.04 0.99 -67.46
C MET A 13 1.05 1.64 -66.52
N VAL A 14 2.29 1.56 -66.97
CA VAL A 14 3.53 2.11 -66.44
C VAL A 14 3.57 3.62 -66.70
N LEU A 15 4.04 4.39 -65.72
CA LEU A 15 4.90 5.54 -66.02
C LEU A 15 5.95 5.69 -64.92
N ALA A 16 7.20 5.47 -65.34
CA ALA A 16 8.39 5.63 -64.54
C ALA A 16 8.63 7.12 -64.26
N ALA A 17 8.82 7.46 -62.99
CA ALA A 17 9.48 8.68 -62.58
C ALA A 17 10.79 8.29 -61.89
N VAL A 18 11.89 8.50 -62.61
CA VAL A 18 13.25 8.42 -62.08
C VAL A 18 13.42 9.57 -61.09
N PHE A 19 13.66 9.25 -59.83
CA PHE A 19 14.13 10.19 -58.81
C PHE A 19 15.52 9.76 -58.31
N PRO A 20 16.46 10.70 -58.14
CA PRO A 20 17.87 10.39 -57.89
C PRO A 20 18.11 9.89 -56.47
N ALA A 21 19.14 9.04 -56.35
CA ALA A 21 19.66 8.48 -55.12
C ALA A 21 20.10 9.56 -54.12
N GLY A 22 19.51 9.53 -52.93
CA GLY A 22 19.96 10.26 -51.74
C GLY A 22 20.48 9.28 -50.68
N PRO A 23 21.57 9.61 -49.97
CA PRO A 23 22.27 8.69 -49.06
C PRO A 23 21.45 8.21 -47.87
N ALA A 24 21.76 6.97 -47.50
CA ALA A 24 21.35 6.26 -46.29
C ALA A 24 21.49 7.12 -45.03
N ALA A 25 20.40 7.24 -44.29
CA ALA A 25 20.40 7.68 -42.90
C ALA A 25 19.26 6.96 -42.16
N GLY A 26 19.64 6.00 -41.32
CA GLY A 26 18.91 5.63 -40.11
C GLY A 26 17.53 5.03 -40.31
N GLU A 27 17.51 3.70 -40.39
CA GLU A 27 16.39 2.90 -39.90
C GLU A 27 16.03 3.39 -38.48
N LEU A 28 14.82 3.94 -38.32
CA LEU A 28 14.28 4.28 -37.00
C LEU A 28 14.14 2.97 -36.22
N GLU A 29 15.18 2.65 -35.46
CA GLU A 29 15.21 1.59 -34.47
C GLU A 29 14.00 1.78 -33.57
N LYS A 30 13.01 0.91 -33.75
CA LYS A 30 11.82 0.81 -32.92
C LYS A 30 12.31 0.58 -31.50
N ALA A 31 12.26 1.62 -30.67
CA ALA A 31 12.67 1.57 -29.28
C ALA A 31 12.11 0.29 -28.62
N PRO A 32 12.93 -0.47 -27.89
CA PRO A 32 12.48 -1.72 -27.28
C PRO A 32 11.27 -1.42 -26.40
N PRO A 33 10.24 -2.29 -26.38
CA PRO A 33 9.12 -2.11 -25.48
C PRO A 33 9.69 -1.98 -24.07
N LYS A 34 9.36 -0.88 -23.39
CA LYS A 34 9.68 -0.70 -21.97
C LYS A 34 8.98 -1.82 -21.23
N THR A 35 9.67 -2.94 -21.04
CA THR A 35 9.25 -4.00 -20.14
C THR A 35 9.17 -3.33 -18.78
N SER A 36 7.96 -3.09 -18.30
CA SER A 36 7.71 -2.75 -16.91
C SER A 36 8.19 -3.93 -16.10
N ALA A 37 9.46 -3.90 -15.67
CA ALA A 37 10.00 -4.86 -14.73
C ALA A 37 9.14 -4.77 -13.47
N SER A 38 8.20 -5.69 -13.31
CA SER A 38 7.43 -5.87 -12.09
C SER A 38 8.38 -6.41 -11.03
N GLY A 39 9.17 -5.51 -10.44
CA GLY A 39 9.96 -5.80 -9.26
C GLY A 39 9.05 -6.30 -8.13
N PRO A 40 9.61 -6.97 -7.11
CA PRO A 40 8.83 -7.51 -6.00
C PRO A 40 7.98 -6.40 -5.36
N VAL A 41 6.68 -6.64 -5.27
CA VAL A 41 5.72 -5.68 -4.69
C VAL A 41 6.10 -5.45 -3.22
N SER A 42 6.33 -4.20 -2.85
CA SER A 42 6.66 -3.84 -1.46
C SER A 42 5.56 -4.34 -0.49
N PRO A 43 5.92 -5.01 0.62
CA PRO A 43 4.95 -5.44 1.64
C PRO A 43 4.08 -4.30 2.16
N THR A 44 4.59 -3.07 2.13
CA THR A 44 3.87 -1.84 2.50
C THR A 44 2.56 -1.65 1.73
N ARG A 45 2.42 -2.22 0.52
CA ARG A 45 1.17 -2.16 -0.26
C ARG A 45 0.02 -2.94 0.37
N ARG A 46 0.31 -3.95 1.20
CA ARG A 46 -0.68 -4.80 1.88
C ARG A 46 -1.09 -4.26 3.26
N ILE A 47 -0.65 -3.05 3.62
CA ILE A 47 -1.15 -2.38 4.82
C ILE A 47 -2.62 -2.02 4.59
N GLN A 48 -3.48 -2.54 5.45
CA GLN A 48 -4.92 -2.30 5.44
C GLN A 48 -5.26 -1.15 6.38
N ARG A 49 -6.24 -0.33 5.98
CA ARG A 49 -6.92 0.64 6.84
C ARG A 49 -8.28 0.08 7.20
N LEU A 50 -8.48 -0.24 8.47
CA LEU A 50 -9.70 -0.85 8.98
C LEU A 50 -10.29 0.01 10.10
N SER A 51 -11.49 -0.31 10.52
CA SER A 51 -12.14 0.38 11.63
C SER A 51 -13.03 -0.55 12.44
N TYR A 52 -13.29 -0.21 13.69
CA TYR A 52 -14.22 -0.91 14.57
C TYR A 52 -15.07 0.08 15.36
N ASP A 53 -16.25 -0.36 15.82
CA ASP A 53 -17.12 0.48 16.65
C ASP A 53 -16.73 0.33 18.13
N PHE A 54 -16.17 1.38 18.70
CA PHE A 54 -15.84 1.45 20.12
C PHE A 54 -17.06 1.92 20.92
N LYS A 55 -17.91 0.95 21.30
CA LYS A 55 -19.20 1.20 21.97
C LYS A 55 -19.09 2.07 23.22
N ALA A 56 -18.09 1.85 24.06
CA ALA A 56 -17.89 2.62 25.29
C ALA A 56 -17.64 4.12 25.04
N ALA A 57 -17.12 4.47 23.86
CA ALA A 57 -16.89 5.84 23.44
C ALA A 57 -17.94 6.38 22.45
N GLY A 58 -18.88 5.54 22.01
CA GLY A 58 -19.84 5.86 20.95
C GLY A 58 -19.19 6.27 19.63
N LYS A 59 -18.02 5.72 19.29
CA LYS A 59 -17.21 6.19 18.14
C LYS A 59 -16.66 5.05 17.29
N LYS A 60 -16.50 5.30 16.00
CA LYS A 60 -15.78 4.44 15.07
C LYS A 60 -14.29 4.75 15.12
N MET A 61 -13.48 3.76 15.46
CA MET A 61 -12.03 3.89 15.67
C MET A 61 -11.27 3.24 14.52
N GLU A 62 -10.30 3.96 13.95
CA GLU A 62 -9.41 3.42 12.92
C GLU A 62 -8.30 2.57 13.53
N TYR A 63 -7.88 1.53 12.80
CA TYR A 63 -6.58 0.88 13.01
C TYR A 63 -5.97 0.48 11.67
N GLY A 64 -4.64 0.36 11.67
CA GLY A 64 -3.87 -0.23 10.59
C GLY A 64 -3.61 -1.71 10.87
N LEU A 65 -3.65 -2.53 9.84
CA LEU A 65 -3.35 -3.96 9.93
C LEU A 65 -2.41 -4.39 8.81
N PHE A 66 -1.36 -5.12 9.17
CA PHE A 66 -0.50 -5.82 8.23
C PHE A 66 -0.52 -7.32 8.55
N VAL A 67 -0.83 -8.11 7.52
CA VAL A 67 -0.87 -9.58 7.58
C VAL A 67 0.20 -10.11 6.63
N PRO A 68 1.13 -10.97 7.09
CA PRO A 68 2.17 -11.52 6.23
C PRO A 68 1.56 -12.43 5.15
N SER A 69 2.21 -12.55 3.98
CA SER A 69 1.65 -13.32 2.86
C SER A 69 1.43 -14.79 3.22
N SER A 70 2.35 -15.32 4.03
CA SER A 70 2.33 -16.70 4.50
C SER A 70 1.07 -17.07 5.29
N TYR A 71 0.35 -16.08 5.83
CA TYR A 71 -0.90 -16.30 6.56
C TYR A 71 -2.01 -16.88 5.68
N GLN A 72 -2.00 -16.56 4.38
CA GLN A 72 -3.02 -16.97 3.43
C GLN A 72 -2.73 -18.33 2.77
N ASP A 73 -1.55 -18.89 2.99
CA ASP A 73 -1.17 -20.17 2.40
C ASP A 73 -1.86 -21.32 3.14
N GLU A 74 -2.52 -22.22 2.40
CA GLU A 74 -3.18 -23.40 2.98
C GLU A 74 -2.20 -24.28 3.79
N ALA A 75 -0.93 -24.33 3.39
CA ALA A 75 0.12 -25.03 4.12
C ALA A 75 0.35 -24.50 5.55
N ASN A 76 -0.06 -23.25 5.82
CA ASN A 76 0.12 -22.58 7.11
C ASN A 76 -1.17 -22.48 7.93
N LYS A 77 -2.24 -23.19 7.55
CA LYS A 77 -3.56 -23.10 8.19
C LYS A 77 -3.55 -23.42 9.69
N GLU A 78 -2.68 -24.33 10.12
CA GLU A 78 -2.52 -24.71 11.53
C GLU A 78 -1.48 -23.87 12.28
N LYS A 79 -0.73 -23.01 11.56
CA LYS A 79 0.34 -22.21 12.14
C LYS A 79 -0.22 -21.05 12.94
N LYS A 80 0.27 -20.88 14.17
CA LYS A 80 -0.01 -19.70 15.00
C LYS A 80 0.96 -18.57 14.64
N TYR A 81 0.40 -17.37 14.46
CA TYR A 81 1.16 -16.16 14.14
C TYR A 81 1.21 -15.25 15.37
N PRO A 82 2.39 -14.77 15.80
CA PRO A 82 2.47 -13.77 16.85
C PRO A 82 1.88 -12.44 16.38
N LEU A 83 1.25 -11.72 17.32
CA LEU A 83 0.69 -10.39 17.11
C LEU A 83 1.58 -9.34 17.77
N VAL A 84 2.06 -8.39 16.97
CA VAL A 84 2.80 -7.22 17.44
C VAL A 84 1.89 -6.00 17.39
N VAL A 85 1.75 -5.30 18.52
CA VAL A 85 0.98 -4.06 18.62
C VAL A 85 1.94 -2.87 18.50
N ALA A 86 1.87 -2.14 17.40
CA ALA A 86 2.69 -0.97 17.12
C ALA A 86 1.95 0.31 17.52
N LEU A 87 2.40 0.92 18.62
CA LEU A 87 1.77 2.11 19.20
C LEU A 87 2.45 3.40 18.70
N HIS A 88 1.67 4.29 18.08
CA HIS A 88 2.19 5.52 17.51
C HIS A 88 2.36 6.62 18.57
N GLY A 89 3.43 7.40 18.44
CA GLY A 89 3.70 8.54 19.31
C GLY A 89 3.06 9.84 18.83
N LEU A 90 3.53 10.93 19.44
CA LEU A 90 3.18 12.32 19.16
C LEU A 90 3.18 12.63 17.65
N GLY A 91 2.06 13.14 17.14
CA GLY A 91 1.90 13.59 15.75
C GLY A 91 1.83 12.47 14.70
N SER A 92 1.97 11.22 15.10
CA SER A 92 1.86 10.06 14.20
C SER A 92 0.44 9.49 14.19
N ASN A 93 0.17 8.56 13.27
CA ASN A 93 -1.08 7.81 13.15
C ASN A 93 -0.80 6.33 12.80
N PRO A 94 -1.81 5.45 12.78
CA PRO A 94 -1.66 4.03 12.43
C PRO A 94 -0.93 3.76 11.11
N GLN A 95 -1.21 4.59 10.11
CA GLN A 95 -0.69 4.41 8.77
C GLN A 95 0.77 4.83 8.64
N GLN A 96 1.18 5.84 9.41
CA GLN A 96 2.56 6.29 9.45
C GLN A 96 3.45 5.28 10.18
N ILE A 97 3.05 4.79 11.36
CA ILE A 97 3.88 3.85 12.12
C ILE A 97 4.11 2.53 11.38
N LEU A 98 3.08 1.99 10.69
CA LEU A 98 3.24 0.77 9.87
C LEU A 98 4.21 0.96 8.69
N ARG A 99 4.43 2.20 8.25
CA ARG A 99 5.38 2.54 7.18
C ARG A 99 6.79 2.84 7.70
N TYR A 100 7.04 2.72 9.00
CA TYR A 100 8.39 2.89 9.56
C TYR A 100 9.35 1.88 8.93
N ARG A 101 10.59 2.33 8.76
CA ARG A 101 11.59 1.61 7.97
C ARG A 101 11.79 0.19 8.50
N GLY A 102 11.35 -0.78 7.71
CA GLY A 102 11.57 -2.20 7.99
C GLY A 102 10.50 -2.88 8.83
N LEU A 103 9.58 -2.18 9.47
CA LEU A 103 8.60 -2.79 10.36
C LEU A 103 7.79 -3.90 9.66
N VAL A 104 7.11 -3.56 8.56
CA VAL A 104 6.31 -4.53 7.79
C VAL A 104 7.16 -5.47 6.93
N ARG A 105 8.40 -5.10 6.59
CA ARG A 105 9.31 -6.02 5.87
C ARG A 105 9.79 -7.15 6.78
N LEU A 106 10.07 -6.84 8.04
CA LEU A 106 10.44 -7.83 9.05
C LEU A 106 9.22 -8.70 9.41
N ALA A 107 8.04 -8.09 9.50
CA ALA A 107 6.78 -8.82 9.69
C ALA A 107 6.52 -9.84 8.58
N GLU A 108 6.75 -9.45 7.33
CA GLU A 108 6.71 -10.36 6.19
C GLU A 108 7.74 -11.47 6.29
N LYS A 109 9.00 -11.12 6.58
CA LYS A 109 10.13 -12.06 6.61
C LYS A 109 9.99 -13.12 7.71
N TYR A 110 9.55 -12.72 8.90
CA TYR A 110 9.51 -13.58 10.08
C TYR A 110 8.11 -14.13 10.39
N GLY A 111 7.10 -13.70 9.64
CA GLY A 111 5.74 -14.22 9.76
C GLY A 111 5.08 -13.81 11.07
N TYR A 112 4.96 -12.50 11.30
CA TYR A 112 4.15 -11.97 12.41
C TYR A 112 3.18 -10.91 11.92
N ILE A 113 2.03 -10.82 12.58
CA ILE A 113 0.98 -9.85 12.27
C ILE A 113 1.31 -8.55 13.01
N VAL A 114 1.11 -7.41 12.36
CA VAL A 114 1.30 -6.10 13.01
C VAL A 114 -0.02 -5.34 12.98
N VAL A 115 -0.46 -4.90 14.15
CA VAL A 115 -1.62 -4.02 14.29
C VAL A 115 -1.19 -2.68 14.86
N ALA A 116 -1.72 -1.60 14.30
CA ALA A 116 -1.49 -0.24 14.78
C ALA A 116 -2.84 0.42 15.10
N PRO A 117 -3.28 0.44 16.36
CA PRO A 117 -4.52 1.11 16.73
C PRO A 117 -4.36 2.63 16.68
N MET A 118 -5.40 3.36 16.28
CA MET A 118 -5.50 4.79 16.60
C MET A 118 -5.80 4.90 18.09
N GLY A 119 -5.15 5.82 18.79
CA GLY A 119 -5.61 6.18 20.14
C GLY A 119 -6.97 6.87 20.12
N TYR A 120 -7.50 7.31 21.28
CA TYR A 120 -8.89 7.80 21.40
C TYR A 120 -9.30 8.85 20.35
N ASN A 121 -8.34 9.68 19.90
CA ASN A 121 -8.51 10.59 18.77
C ASN A 121 -7.13 10.90 18.16
N SER A 122 -7.08 11.81 17.17
CA SER A 122 -5.83 12.24 16.51
C SER A 122 -4.79 12.90 17.42
N ARG A 123 -5.17 13.30 18.64
CA ARG A 123 -4.30 13.83 19.70
C ARG A 123 -4.08 12.82 20.85
N GLY A 124 -4.76 11.66 20.82
CA GLY A 124 -4.68 10.61 21.81
C GLY A 124 -3.48 9.69 21.58
N TRP A 125 -2.27 10.24 21.44
CA TRP A 125 -1.07 9.46 21.14
C TRP A 125 -0.71 8.49 22.28
N TYR A 126 0.09 7.47 21.97
CA TYR A 126 0.58 6.54 23.00
C TYR A 126 1.87 7.06 23.63
N GLY A 127 2.04 6.79 24.93
CA GLY A 127 3.23 7.20 25.69
C GLY A 127 3.27 8.67 26.11
N VAL A 128 2.28 9.49 25.72
CA VAL A 128 2.10 10.82 26.34
C VAL A 128 1.46 10.67 27.71
N ARG A 129 1.84 11.54 28.66
CA ARG A 129 1.18 11.59 29.97
C ARG A 129 -0.32 11.83 29.73
N GLY A 130 -1.16 10.88 30.14
CA GLY A 130 -2.61 11.06 30.08
C GLY A 130 -3.05 12.30 30.85
N GLN A 131 -4.29 12.76 30.65
CA GLN A 131 -4.87 13.76 31.53
C GLN A 131 -4.73 13.27 32.96
N ARG A 132 -3.96 14.00 33.77
CA ARG A 132 -3.92 13.77 35.20
C ARG A 132 -5.34 13.99 35.72
N PRO A 133 -5.94 13.06 36.47
CA PRO A 133 -7.18 13.36 37.15
C PRO A 133 -6.95 14.61 38.01
N ALA A 134 -7.81 15.61 37.85
CA ALA A 134 -7.82 16.79 38.69
C ALA A 134 -8.39 16.40 40.05
N VAL A 135 -7.63 15.65 40.86
CA VAL A 135 -8.02 15.33 42.23
C VAL A 135 -6.80 15.46 43.14
N LEU A 136 -6.93 16.41 44.08
CA LEU A 136 -6.08 16.71 45.24
C LEU A 136 -4.77 17.45 44.97
N ALA A 137 -4.87 18.62 44.33
CA ALA A 137 -3.95 19.73 44.60
C ALA A 137 -4.47 20.66 45.72
N THR A 138 -5.22 20.11 46.68
CA THR A 138 -5.55 20.76 47.95
C THR A 138 -4.79 20.05 49.07
N VAL A 139 -3.47 20.11 49.04
CA VAL A 139 -2.72 20.11 50.29
C VAL A 139 -2.61 21.58 50.66
N GLU A 140 -3.49 22.01 51.56
CA GLU A 140 -3.47 23.34 52.17
C GLU A 140 -2.07 23.62 52.75
N PRO A 141 -1.43 24.74 52.43
CA PRO A 141 -0.14 25.08 53.01
C PRO A 141 -0.39 25.70 54.40
N GLY A 142 -0.16 24.91 55.45
CA GLY A 142 0.04 25.47 56.78
C GLY A 142 -0.74 24.78 57.89
N ARG A 143 -0.04 23.90 58.62
CA ARG A 143 -0.21 23.77 60.06
C ARG A 143 1.15 23.47 60.68
N VAL A 144 1.85 24.53 61.06
CA VAL A 144 2.73 24.53 62.23
C VAL A 144 1.85 24.96 63.39
N GLU A 145 1.62 24.02 64.31
CA GLU A 145 1.55 24.12 65.78
C GLU A 145 1.11 22.76 66.33
#